data_AF-A0A383F3D2-F1
#
_entry.id   AF-A0A383F3D2-F1
#
_cell.length_a   1.000
_cell.length_b   1.000
_cell.length_c   1.000
_cell.angle_alpha   90.00
_cell.angle_beta   90.00
_cell.angle_gamma   90.00
#
_symmetry.space_group_name_H-M   'P 1'
#
loop_
_entity.id
_entity.type
_entity.pdbx_description
1 polymer ?
#
loop_
_entity_poly.entity_id
_entity_poly.type
_entity_poly.pdbx_seq_one_letter_code
_entity_poly.pdbx_strand_id
1 'polypeptide(L)' 'MKIFLTGGAGFIGGNFVLKQVLQKNNEVLNFDKLTYAGNLDTLEGVIGHPKYQFVEGDICDRSLVKLTI' A
#
# COMPACT_ATOMS: atom_id res chain seq x y z
N MET A 1 3.42 -13.65 -4.87
CA MET A 1 4.03 -12.61 -5.72
C MET A 1 4.31 -11.37 -4.88
N LYS A 2 5.30 -10.55 -5.25
CA LYS A 2 5.55 -9.24 -4.63
C LYS A 2 4.90 -8.15 -5.50
N ILE A 3 4.12 -7.28 -4.88
CA ILE A 3 3.34 -6.24 -5.56
C ILE A 3 3.75 -4.89 -4.98
N PHE A 4 4.27 -4.02 -5.83
CA PHE A 4 4.40 -2.59 -5.56
C PHE A 4 3.10 -1.91 -5.97
N LEU A 5 2.36 -1.37 -5.01
CA LEU A 5 1.06 -0.73 -5.24
C LEU A 5 1.17 0.75 -4.89
N THR A 6 0.59 1.62 -5.72
CA THR A 6 0.43 3.04 -5.39
C THR A 6 -1.02 3.36 -5.05
N GLY A 7 -1.25 4.32 -4.15
CA GLY A 7 -2.62 4.78 -3.83
C GLY A 7 -3.44 3.77 -3.00
N GLY A 8 -2.79 2.85 -2.28
CA GLY A 8 -3.44 1.77 -1.55
C GLY A 8 -4.11 2.19 -0.23
N ALA A 9 -4.01 3.44 0.21
CA ALA A 9 -4.76 3.95 1.36
C ALA A 9 -6.14 4.53 0.97
N GLY A 10 -6.47 4.62 -0.33
CA GLY A 10 -7.79 5.02 -0.81
C GLY A 10 -8.81 3.87 -0.83
N PHE A 11 -10.05 4.14 -1.26
CA PHE A 11 -11.14 3.16 -1.25
C PHE A 11 -10.85 1.88 -2.07
N ILE A 12 -10.55 2.03 -3.37
CA ILE A 12 -10.28 0.89 -4.26
C ILE A 12 -8.93 0.26 -3.93
N GLY A 13 -7.92 1.11 -3.70
CA GLY A 13 -6.56 0.68 -3.37
C GLY A 13 -6.52 -0.16 -2.09
N GLY A 14 -7.19 0.29 -1.02
CA GLY A 14 -7.25 -0.42 0.26
C GLY A 14 -7.91 -1.78 0.13
N ASN A 15 -9.06 -1.87 -0.56
CA ASN A 15 -9.70 -3.16 -0.82
C ASN A 15 -8.81 -4.09 -1.65
N PHE A 16 -8.04 -3.56 -2.61
CA PHE A 16 -7.06 -4.34 -3.34
C PHE A 16 -5.96 -4.87 -2.40
N VAL A 17 -5.39 -4.04 -1.53
CA VAL A 17 -4.41 -4.46 -0.51
C VAL A 17 -4.97 -5.60 0.34
N LEU A 18 -6.14 -5.39 0.97
CA LEU A 18 -6.77 -6.38 1.85
C LEU A 18 -6.96 -7.72 1.14
N LYS A 19 -7.47 -7.69 -0.10
CA LYS A 19 -7.66 -8.91 -0.91
C LYS A 19 -6.34 -9.60 -1.23
N GLN A 20 -5.30 -8.85 -1.62
CA GLN A 20 -4.02 -9.43 -1.99
C GLN A 20 -3.31 -10.07 -0.80
N VAL A 21 -3.31 -9.40 0.35
CA VAL A 21 -2.63 -9.88 1.56
C VAL A 21 -3.40 -11.02 2.20
N LEU A 22 -4.70 -10.82 2.49
CA LEU A 22 -5.48 -11.76 3.32
C LEU A 22 -6.05 -12.95 2.53
N GLN A 23 -6.37 -12.79 1.25
CA GLN A 23 -7.03 -13.84 0.46
C GLN A 23 -6.13 -14.47 -0.60
N LYS A 24 -5.19 -13.70 -1.17
CA LYS A 24 -4.27 -14.18 -2.21
C LYS A 24 -2.87 -14.48 -1.68
N ASN A 25 -2.60 -14.19 -0.40
CA ASN A 25 -1.34 -14.49 0.26
C ASN A 25 -0.10 -13.86 -0.43
N ASN A 26 -0.30 -12.74 -1.13
CA ASN A 26 0.73 -11.97 -1.81
C ASN A 26 1.39 -10.97 -0.85
N GLU A 27 2.64 -10.61 -1.13
CA GLU A 27 3.34 -9.52 -0.45
C GLU A 27 2.98 -8.20 -1.15
N VAL A 28 2.57 -7.19 -0.38
CA VAL A 28 2.20 -5.87 -0.89
C VAL A 28 3.02 -4.81 -0.17
N LEU A 29 3.76 -4.03 -0.95
CA LEU A 29 4.28 -2.73 -0.51
C LEU A 29 3.35 -1.65 -1.04
N ASN A 30 2.61 -1.01 -0.14
CA ASN A 30 1.71 0.09 -0.46
C ASN A 30 2.46 1.42 -0.34
N PHE A 31 2.58 2.13 -1.45
CA PHE A 31 3.19 3.45 -1.56
C PHE A 31 2.09 4.49 -1.75
N ASP A 32 1.81 5.30 -0.73
CA ASP A 32 0.71 6.26 -0.77
C ASP A 32 1.14 7.63 -0.26
N LYS A 33 0.63 8.69 -0.87
CA LYS A 33 0.92 10.07 -0.46
C LYS A 33 0.14 10.49 0.79
N LEU A 34 -0.88 9.72 1.19
CA LEU A 34 -1.81 10.08 2.27
C LEU A 34 -2.38 11.50 2.10
N THR A 35 -2.89 11.77 0.90
CA THR A 35 -3.69 12.98 0.66
C THR A 35 -5.02 12.93 1.42
N TYR A 36 -5.89 13.93 1.26
CA TYR A 36 -7.23 13.93 1.87
C TYR A 36 -8.07 12.67 1.58
N ALA A 37 -7.80 11.98 0.47
CA ALA A 37 -8.51 10.77 0.07
C ALA A 37 -7.88 9.47 0.59
N GLY A 38 -6.69 9.54 1.20
CA GLY A 38 -6.01 8.40 1.81
C GLY A 38 -6.41 8.28 3.29
N ASN A 39 -6.80 7.08 3.71
CA ASN A 39 -7.11 6.79 5.10
C ASN A 39 -6.53 5.44 5.52
N LEU A 40 -5.63 5.46 6.52
CA LEU A 40 -5.00 4.26 7.09
C LEU A 40 -6.00 3.31 7.77
N ASP A 41 -7.15 3.81 8.23
CA ASP A 41 -8.22 2.97 8.79
C ASP A 41 -8.75 1.96 7.76
N THR A 42 -8.68 2.30 6.46
CA THR A 42 -9.02 1.37 5.36
C THR A 42 -8.15 0.11 5.37
N LEU A 43 -6.97 0.18 5.99
CA LEU A 43 -5.94 -0.84 6.00
C LEU A 43 -5.83 -1.58 7.34
N GLU A 44 -6.72 -1.31 8.30
CA GLU A 44 -6.66 -1.86 9.67
C GLU A 44 -6.47 -3.38 9.69
N GLY A 45 -7.14 -4.12 8.79
CA GLY A 45 -7.06 -5.58 8.70
C GLY A 45 -5.70 -6.16 8.26
N VAL A 46 -4.74 -5.33 7.83
CA VAL A 46 -3.39 -5.75 7.43
C VAL A 46 -2.27 -5.02 8.20
N ILE A 47 -2.61 -4.13 9.14
CA ILE A 47 -1.60 -3.46 9.98
C ILE A 47 -0.81 -4.52 10.76
N GLY A 48 0.51 -4.47 10.65
CA GLY A 48 1.41 -5.43 11.29
C GLY A 48 1.48 -6.82 10.62
N HIS A 49 0.73 -7.06 9.54
CA HIS A 49 0.80 -8.32 8.82
C HIS A 49 2.17 -8.46 8.11
N PRO A 50 2.88 -9.61 8.23
CA PRO A 50 4.26 -9.75 7.71
C PRO A 50 4.38 -9.63 6.18
N LYS A 51 3.26 -9.71 5.47
CA LYS A 51 3.17 -9.54 4.01
C LYS A 51 2.67 -8.16 3.57
N TYR A 52 2.47 -7.25 4.49
CA TYR A 52 2.06 -5.89 4.22
C TYR A 52 3.14 -4.92 4.69
N GLN A 53 3.55 -4.02 3.79
CA GLN A 53 4.44 -2.92 4.10
C GLN A 53 3.81 -1.63 3.58
N PHE A 54 4.06 -0.54 4.30
CA PHE A 54 3.57 0.78 3.95
C PHE A 54 4.73 1.76 3.84
N VAL A 55 4.72 2.56 2.78
CA VAL A 55 5.64 3.67 2.56
C VAL A 55 4.79 4.89 2.26
N GLU A 56 4.92 5.92 3.09
CA GLU A 56 4.35 7.22 2.79
C GLU A 56 5.25 7.94 1.78
N GLY A 57 4.70 8.34 0.63
CA GLY A 57 5.48 8.96 -0.43
C GLY A 57 4.65 9.48 -1.60
N ASP A 58 5.16 10.51 -2.26
CA ASP A 58 4.58 11.04 -3.49
C ASP A 58 5.18 10.31 -4.71
N ILE A 59 4.33 9.80 -5.60
CA ILE A 59 4.77 9.17 -6.85
C ILE A 59 5.52 10.15 -7.77
N CYS A 60 5.38 11.46 -7.54
CA CYS A 60 6.16 12.49 -8.20
C CYS A 60 7.62 12.55 -7.72
N ASP A 61 7.94 12.00 -6.54
CA ASP A 61 9.32 11.89 -6.06
C ASP A 61 10.01 10.69 -6.70
N ARG A 62 10.63 10.95 -7.85
CA ARG A 62 11.35 9.93 -8.62
C ARG A 62 12.47 9.26 -7.82
N SER A 63 13.15 9.99 -6.94
CA SER A 63 14.27 9.45 -6.15
C SER A 63 13.75 8.45 -5.13
N LEU A 64 12.68 8.80 -4.43
CA LEU A 64 12.04 7.92 -3.46
C LEU A 64 11.42 6.67 -4.12
N VAL A 65 10.73 6.84 -5.26
CA VAL A 65 10.22 5.70 -6.03
C VAL A 65 11.34 4.75 -6.41
N LYS A 66 12.47 5.27 -6.91
CA LYS A 66 13.63 4.44 -7.31
C LYS A 66 14.30 3.73 -6.12
N LEU A 67 14.29 4.32 -4.94
CA LEU A 67 14.83 3.68 -3.72
C LEU A 67 13.93 2.53 -3.22
N THR A 68 12.64 2.58 -3.54
CA THR A 68 11.63 1.65 -3.00
C THR A 68 11.42 0.40 -3.87
N ILE A 69 11.74 0.48 -5.17
CA ILE A 69 11.62 -0.62 -6.14
C ILE A 69 12.93 -1.39 -6.32
#